data_AF-A0A448TV81-F1
#
_entry.id   AF-A0A448TV81-F1
#
_cell.length_a   1.000
_cell.length_b   1.000
_cell.length_c   1.000
_cell.angle_alpha   90.00
_cell.angle_beta   90.00
_cell.angle_gamma   90.00
#
_symmetry.space_group_name_H-M   'P 1'
#
loop_
_entity.id
_entity.type
_entity.pdbx_description
1 polymer ?
#
loop_
_entity_poly.entity_id
_entity_poly.type
_entity_poly.pdbx_seq_one_letter_code
_entity_poly.pdbx_strand_id
1 'polypeptide(L)'
;MRLKKIFIVENSVLYLFLLFTGLGILSFDMLPQVVYLVSNIVNNEHLKEYSSVIFYLEENNPHTLRTLLMLPFYFLYDYFSINVNLSFGIAVILLIFLTYKNIIYIYPVNNKIKTLILLSLMTLTIFMNGRIAFAIYGNSLLLKIFYRRYFILNIRYIKFILNLLIALFFTTVSTGTSIVAIGTIITFYFFIFILNKFRKIRSINYRVLFDFISILVLLIGIFRNIIIMYIDKNLDYFGSFSLMLHHGIGKYFRGWMIFILPLLIFMLIILMQIIRKINIIIVPLSLTISAGFIGIFGISSLVSGISGFIVSTLLILNIKYVKKNYTK
;
A
#
# COMPACT_ATOMS: atom_id res chain seq x y z
N MET A 1 -18.69 -30.74 4.06
CA MET A 1 -19.41 -29.88 5.04
C MET A 1 -18.57 -28.70 5.58
N ARG A 2 -17.26 -28.86 5.87
CA ARG A 2 -16.41 -27.77 6.41
C ARG A 2 -16.23 -26.57 5.46
N LEU A 3 -16.01 -26.80 4.16
CA LEU A 3 -15.84 -25.72 3.16
C LEU A 3 -17.06 -24.79 3.05
N LYS A 4 -18.28 -25.34 3.08
CA LYS A 4 -19.52 -24.54 3.06
C LYS A 4 -19.63 -23.61 4.27
N LYS A 5 -19.32 -24.08 5.49
CA LYS A 5 -19.38 -23.25 6.72
C LYS A 5 -18.43 -22.05 6.67
N ILE A 6 -17.27 -22.19 6.02
CA ILE A 6 -16.26 -21.12 5.95
C ILE A 6 -16.67 -20.04 4.96
N PHE A 7 -17.19 -20.46 3.80
CA PHE A 7 -17.75 -19.53 2.83
C PHE A 7 -18.87 -18.69 3.46
N ILE A 8 -19.70 -19.33 4.31
CA ILE A 8 -20.75 -18.63 5.07
C ILE A 8 -20.17 -17.58 6.02
N VAL A 9 -19.09 -17.87 6.76
CA VAL A 9 -18.49 -16.91 7.72
C VAL A 9 -17.78 -15.74 7.03
N GLU A 10 -16.99 -15.98 5.98
CA GLU A 10 -16.34 -14.90 5.22
C GLU A 10 -17.39 -13.96 4.61
N ASN A 11 -18.43 -14.54 4.02
CA ASN A 11 -19.50 -13.77 3.42
C ASN A 11 -20.35 -13.07 4.47
N SER A 12 -20.62 -13.68 5.63
CA SER A 12 -21.41 -13.03 6.69
C SER A 12 -20.71 -11.79 7.24
N VAL A 13 -19.38 -11.81 7.38
CA VAL A 13 -18.62 -10.61 7.79
C VAL A 13 -18.73 -9.52 6.73
N LEU A 14 -18.62 -9.87 5.44
CA LEU A 14 -18.76 -8.92 4.34
C LEU A 14 -20.20 -8.36 4.26
N TYR A 15 -21.22 -9.20 4.38
CA TYR A 15 -22.62 -8.79 4.39
C TYR A 15 -22.96 -7.89 5.57
N LEU A 16 -22.44 -8.21 6.77
CA LEU A 16 -22.65 -7.39 7.95
C LEU A 16 -22.00 -6.01 7.79
N PHE A 17 -20.83 -5.95 7.16
CA PHE A 17 -20.16 -4.69 6.87
C PHE A 17 -20.91 -3.86 5.80
N LEU A 18 -21.37 -4.50 4.72
CA LEU A 18 -22.23 -3.87 3.72
C LEU A 18 -23.54 -3.36 4.34
N LEU A 19 -24.13 -4.13 5.25
CA LEU A 19 -25.34 -3.76 5.97
C LEU A 19 -25.07 -2.55 6.89
N PHE A 20 -23.97 -2.53 7.64
CA PHE A 20 -23.60 -1.36 8.46
C PHE A 20 -23.31 -0.11 7.64
N THR A 21 -22.67 -0.23 6.48
CA THR A 21 -22.48 0.91 5.57
C THR A 21 -23.80 1.35 4.94
N GLY A 22 -24.66 0.41 4.53
CA GLY A 22 -25.97 0.71 3.95
C GLY A 22 -26.96 1.34 4.95
N LEU A 23 -26.88 0.97 6.23
CA LEU A 23 -27.63 1.58 7.33
C LEU A 23 -27.04 2.91 7.82
N GLY A 24 -25.89 3.35 7.27
CA GLY A 24 -25.21 4.58 7.70
C GLY A 24 -24.54 4.49 9.07
N ILE A 25 -24.45 3.29 9.68
CA ILE A 25 -23.72 3.06 10.94
C ILE A 25 -22.21 3.27 10.71
N LEU A 26 -21.73 2.85 9.53
CA LEU A 26 -20.37 3.12 9.06
C LEU A 26 -20.45 4.03 7.83
N SER A 27 -20.34 5.34 8.04
CA SER A 27 -20.24 6.31 6.96
C SER A 27 -18.78 6.57 6.58
N PHE A 28 -18.53 6.63 5.28
CA PHE A 28 -17.25 7.07 4.72
C PHE A 28 -17.52 8.36 3.96
N ASP A 29 -17.20 9.49 4.58
CA ASP A 29 -17.36 10.77 3.93
C ASP A 29 -16.27 10.98 2.90
N MET A 30 -16.70 11.29 1.67
CA MET A 30 -15.76 11.71 0.66
C MET A 30 -15.15 13.06 1.05
N LEU A 31 -13.88 13.25 0.70
CA LEU A 31 -13.09 14.38 1.14
C LEU A 31 -13.72 15.71 0.71
N PRO A 32 -13.99 16.65 1.62
CA PRO A 32 -14.53 17.97 1.26
C PRO A 32 -13.68 18.72 0.22
N GLN A 33 -12.37 18.48 0.21
CA GLN A 33 -11.44 19.06 -0.78
C GLN A 33 -11.64 18.49 -2.19
N VAL A 34 -12.00 17.20 -2.31
CA VAL A 34 -12.33 16.58 -3.59
C VAL A 34 -13.73 17.03 -4.03
N VAL A 35 -14.68 17.12 -3.10
CA VAL A 35 -16.01 17.72 -3.36
C VAL A 35 -15.86 19.14 -3.90
N TYR A 36 -15.04 19.97 -3.24
CA TYR A 36 -14.76 21.34 -3.66
C TYR A 36 -14.13 21.40 -5.06
N LEU A 37 -13.04 20.67 -5.31
CA LEU A 37 -12.38 20.65 -6.61
C LEU A 37 -13.29 20.13 -7.73
N VAL A 38 -14.01 19.03 -7.49
CA VAL A 38 -14.90 18.44 -8.49
C VAL A 38 -16.14 19.29 -8.70
N SER A 39 -16.73 19.89 -7.66
CA SER A 39 -17.84 20.82 -7.83
C SER A 39 -17.45 22.07 -8.64
N ASN A 40 -16.21 22.56 -8.48
CA ASN A 40 -15.70 23.65 -9.29
C ASN A 40 -15.45 23.24 -10.76
N ILE A 41 -15.08 21.98 -10.99
CA ILE A 41 -14.92 21.39 -12.33
C ILE A 41 -16.28 21.21 -13.02
N VAL A 42 -17.27 20.68 -12.30
CA VAL A 42 -18.57 20.26 -12.85
C VAL A 42 -19.54 21.45 -12.99
N ASN A 43 -19.53 22.41 -12.06
CA ASN A 43 -20.58 23.44 -11.98
C ASN A 43 -20.22 24.80 -12.61
N ASN A 44 -18.95 25.07 -12.93
CA ASN A 44 -18.57 26.38 -13.49
C ASN A 44 -18.49 26.34 -15.03
N GLU A 45 -19.57 26.73 -15.70
CA GLU A 45 -19.59 26.86 -17.17
C GLU A 45 -18.64 27.93 -17.73
N HIS A 46 -18.28 28.93 -16.91
CA HIS A 46 -17.36 30.01 -17.29
C HIS A 46 -15.87 29.65 -17.18
N LEU A 47 -15.54 28.45 -16.67
CA LEU A 47 -14.18 27.95 -16.55
C LEU A 47 -13.96 26.68 -17.40
N LYS A 48 -14.68 26.52 -18.52
CA LYS A 48 -14.56 25.34 -19.40
C LYS A 48 -13.13 25.08 -19.93
N GLU A 49 -12.27 26.10 -19.99
CA GLU A 49 -10.82 25.93 -20.29
C GLU A 49 -10.00 25.43 -19.09
N TYR A 50 -10.41 25.75 -17.86
CA TYR A 50 -9.68 25.49 -16.61
C TYR A 50 -10.27 24.31 -15.79
N SER A 51 -11.43 23.79 -16.18
CA SER A 51 -12.16 22.73 -15.47
C SER A 51 -11.80 21.32 -15.93
N SER A 52 -10.90 21.16 -16.90
CA SER A 52 -10.51 19.81 -17.31
C SER A 52 -9.63 19.16 -16.23
N VAL A 53 -9.84 17.86 -15.96
CA VAL A 53 -8.91 17.06 -15.13
C VAL A 53 -7.49 17.13 -15.70
N ILE A 54 -7.36 17.39 -17.00
CA ILE A 54 -6.11 17.64 -17.72
C ILE A 54 -5.45 18.92 -17.22
N PHE A 55 -6.19 20.02 -17.02
CA PHE A 55 -5.65 21.26 -16.46
C PHE A 55 -5.00 21.04 -15.08
N TYR A 56 -5.65 20.30 -14.18
CA TYR A 56 -5.07 19.97 -12.87
C TYR A 56 -3.91 18.97 -12.93
N LEU A 57 -3.80 18.19 -14.02
CA LEU A 57 -2.62 17.38 -14.31
C LEU A 57 -1.47 18.27 -14.81
N GLU A 58 -1.77 19.29 -15.62
CA GLU A 58 -0.81 20.27 -16.15
C GLU A 58 -0.28 21.20 -15.07
N GLU A 59 -1.13 21.63 -14.12
CA GLU A 59 -0.73 22.46 -12.99
C GLU A 59 0.16 21.73 -11.96
N ASN A 60 0.40 20.43 -12.14
CA ASN A 60 1.08 19.59 -11.15
C ASN A 60 0.47 19.83 -9.75
N ASN A 61 -0.84 19.62 -9.58
CA ASN A 61 -1.41 19.67 -8.24
C ASN A 61 -1.11 18.33 -7.50
N PRO A 62 -0.55 18.37 -6.28
CA PRO A 62 -0.17 17.17 -5.54
C PRO A 62 -1.35 16.31 -5.11
N HIS A 63 -2.57 16.83 -5.23
CA HIS A 63 -3.79 16.06 -5.01
C HIS A 63 -4.38 15.47 -6.28
N THR A 64 -3.88 15.76 -7.48
CA THR A 64 -4.49 15.32 -8.74
C THR A 64 -4.62 13.80 -8.84
N LEU A 65 -3.56 13.04 -8.52
CA LEU A 65 -3.63 11.57 -8.53
C LEU A 65 -4.65 11.03 -7.51
N ARG A 66 -4.76 11.67 -6.34
CA ARG A 66 -5.78 11.34 -5.33
C ARG A 66 -7.17 11.66 -5.85
N THR A 67 -7.36 12.81 -6.52
CA THR A 67 -8.64 13.21 -7.11
C THR A 67 -9.06 12.24 -8.20
N LEU A 68 -8.12 11.78 -9.05
CA LEU A 68 -8.37 10.75 -10.06
C LEU A 68 -8.89 9.44 -9.46
N LEU A 69 -8.40 9.02 -8.28
CA LEU A 69 -8.93 7.84 -7.59
C LEU A 69 -10.38 8.02 -7.13
N MET A 70 -10.81 9.26 -6.88
CA MET A 70 -12.14 9.57 -6.35
C MET A 70 -13.15 9.94 -7.45
N LEU A 71 -12.65 10.36 -8.62
CA LEU A 71 -13.46 10.80 -9.77
C LEU A 71 -14.54 9.79 -10.21
N PRO A 72 -14.29 8.46 -10.24
CA PRO A 72 -15.31 7.50 -10.65
C PRO A 72 -16.59 7.56 -9.79
N PHE A 73 -16.48 7.90 -8.50
CA PHE A 73 -17.63 7.97 -7.61
C PHE A 73 -18.51 9.20 -7.87
N TYR A 74 -17.92 10.30 -8.34
CA TYR A 74 -18.70 11.46 -8.82
C TYR A 74 -19.43 11.14 -10.10
N PHE A 75 -18.77 10.48 -11.05
CA PHE A 75 -19.48 10.07 -12.26
C PHE A 75 -20.66 9.13 -11.94
N LEU A 76 -20.52 8.24 -10.96
CA LEU A 76 -21.67 7.43 -10.52
C LEU A 76 -22.81 8.29 -9.95
N TYR A 77 -22.49 9.38 -9.26
CA TYR A 77 -23.49 10.33 -8.78
C TYR A 77 -24.11 11.14 -9.93
N ASP A 78 -23.32 11.69 -10.84
CA ASP A 78 -23.82 12.55 -11.91
C ASP A 78 -24.67 11.77 -12.93
N TYR A 79 -24.24 10.56 -13.31
CA TYR A 79 -24.95 9.77 -14.33
C TYR A 79 -26.08 8.90 -13.77
N PHE A 80 -25.99 8.45 -12.51
CA PHE A 80 -26.95 7.51 -11.93
C PHE A 80 -27.62 8.00 -10.63
N SER A 81 -27.32 9.23 -10.18
CA SER A 81 -27.81 9.81 -8.92
C SER A 81 -27.51 8.95 -7.69
N ILE A 82 -26.45 8.14 -7.74
CA ILE A 82 -26.03 7.30 -6.61
C ILE A 82 -25.30 8.17 -5.58
N ASN A 83 -25.73 8.10 -4.32
CA ASN A 83 -25.07 8.82 -3.23
C ASN A 83 -23.55 8.55 -3.21
N VAL A 84 -22.76 9.63 -3.25
CA VAL A 84 -21.29 9.60 -3.36
C VAL A 84 -20.63 8.86 -2.20
N ASN A 85 -21.10 9.07 -0.97
CA ASN A 85 -20.55 8.41 0.21
C ASN A 85 -20.87 6.91 0.23
N LEU A 86 -22.06 6.53 -0.26
CA LEU A 86 -22.44 5.12 -0.40
C LEU A 86 -21.56 4.40 -1.44
N SER A 87 -21.38 4.97 -2.63
CA SER A 87 -20.56 4.36 -3.69
C SER A 87 -19.09 4.26 -3.27
N PHE A 88 -18.57 5.29 -2.62
CA PHE A 88 -17.23 5.29 -2.03
C PHE A 88 -17.09 4.21 -0.94
N GLY A 89 -18.07 4.09 -0.04
CA GLY A 89 -18.09 3.06 1.00
C GLY A 89 -18.08 1.64 0.44
N ILE A 90 -18.86 1.38 -0.61
CA ILE A 90 -18.85 0.09 -1.30
C ILE A 90 -17.46 -0.22 -1.88
N ALA A 91 -16.80 0.77 -2.48
CA ALA A 91 -15.45 0.58 -3.01
C ALA A 91 -14.41 0.32 -1.92
N VAL A 92 -14.50 0.99 -0.78
CA VAL A 92 -13.63 0.71 0.39
C VAL A 92 -13.74 -0.75 0.81
N ILE A 93 -14.98 -1.28 0.92
CA ILE A 93 -15.23 -2.68 1.28
C ILE A 93 -14.64 -3.63 0.24
N LEU A 94 -14.86 -3.34 -1.05
CA LEU A 94 -14.33 -4.13 -2.15
C LEU A 94 -12.80 -4.20 -2.11
N LEU A 95 -12.13 -3.06 -1.91
CA LEU A 95 -10.68 -2.97 -1.85
C LEU A 95 -10.09 -3.74 -0.66
N ILE A 96 -10.75 -3.71 0.51
CA ILE A 96 -10.36 -4.54 1.65
C ILE A 96 -10.53 -6.02 1.35
N PHE A 97 -11.63 -6.41 0.73
CA PHE A 97 -11.84 -7.81 0.34
C PHE A 97 -10.78 -8.29 -0.66
N LEU A 98 -10.44 -7.47 -1.65
CA LEU A 98 -9.38 -7.76 -2.61
C LEU A 98 -7.99 -7.83 -1.94
N THR A 99 -7.73 -6.95 -0.97
CA THR A 99 -6.52 -7.01 -0.11
C THR A 99 -6.45 -8.35 0.62
N TYR A 100 -7.53 -8.75 1.26
CA TYR A 100 -7.64 -10.04 1.94
C TYR A 100 -7.32 -11.20 0.97
N LYS A 101 -7.93 -11.22 -0.22
CA LYS A 101 -7.63 -12.26 -1.23
C LYS A 101 -6.18 -12.24 -1.69
N ASN A 102 -5.55 -11.08 -1.81
CA ASN A 102 -4.12 -10.98 -2.15
C ASN A 102 -3.22 -11.56 -1.05
N ILE A 103 -3.51 -11.28 0.23
CA ILE A 103 -2.77 -11.83 1.38
C ILE A 103 -2.90 -13.36 1.42
N ILE A 104 -4.11 -13.89 1.29
CA ILE A 104 -4.37 -15.34 1.33
C ILE A 104 -3.75 -16.06 0.13
N TYR A 105 -3.70 -15.41 -1.04
CA TYR A 105 -3.01 -15.96 -2.22
C TYR A 105 -1.50 -16.12 -1.99
N ILE A 106 -0.85 -15.14 -1.36
CA ILE A 106 0.57 -15.19 -1.04
C ILE A 106 0.83 -16.22 0.07
N TYR A 107 -0.08 -16.29 1.04
CA TYR A 107 0.08 -17.14 2.21
C TYR A 107 -1.22 -17.83 2.62
N PRO A 108 -1.45 -19.09 2.18
CA PRO A 108 -2.65 -19.83 2.56
C PRO A 108 -2.59 -20.20 4.05
N VAL A 109 -3.62 -19.82 4.80
CA VAL A 109 -3.76 -20.09 6.23
C VAL A 109 -5.07 -20.81 6.55
N ASN A 110 -5.18 -21.32 7.77
CA ASN A 110 -6.42 -21.93 8.25
C ASN A 110 -7.54 -20.87 8.42
N ASN A 111 -8.78 -21.35 8.55
CA ASN A 111 -9.95 -20.46 8.49
C ASN A 111 -10.10 -19.52 9.71
N LYS A 112 -9.58 -19.94 10.87
CA LYS A 112 -9.58 -19.07 12.07
C LYS A 112 -8.70 -17.84 11.81
N ILE A 113 -7.49 -18.06 11.28
CA ILE A 113 -6.56 -16.98 10.93
C ILE A 113 -7.13 -16.13 9.79
N LYS A 114 -7.74 -16.73 8.77
CA LYS A 114 -8.44 -16.01 7.69
C LYS A 114 -9.45 -15.00 8.22
N THR A 115 -10.31 -15.45 9.14
CA THR A 115 -11.35 -14.61 9.75
C THR A 115 -10.72 -13.46 10.55
N LEU A 116 -9.66 -13.73 11.32
CA LEU A 116 -8.93 -12.70 12.06
C LEU A 116 -8.29 -11.67 11.14
N ILE A 117 -7.67 -12.09 10.03
CA ILE A 117 -7.11 -11.18 9.03
C ILE A 117 -8.22 -10.29 8.46
N LEU A 118 -9.34 -10.88 8.04
CA LEU A 118 -10.45 -10.11 7.47
C LEU A 118 -10.99 -9.09 8.47
N LEU A 119 -11.25 -9.48 9.72
CA LEU A 119 -11.69 -8.57 10.78
C LEU A 119 -10.68 -7.44 11.02
N SER A 120 -9.38 -7.77 11.08
CA SER A 120 -8.32 -6.77 11.26
C SER A 120 -8.22 -5.78 10.10
N LEU A 121 -8.48 -6.21 8.85
CA LEU A 121 -8.49 -5.31 7.71
C LEU A 121 -9.75 -4.43 7.70
N MET A 122 -10.89 -4.97 8.14
CA MET A 122 -12.14 -4.21 8.25
C MET A 122 -12.03 -3.09 9.27
N THR A 123 -11.40 -3.31 10.43
CA THR A 123 -11.21 -2.23 11.42
C THR A 123 -10.31 -1.11 10.90
N LEU A 124 -9.40 -1.41 9.97
CA LEU A 124 -8.52 -0.41 9.37
C LEU A 124 -9.23 0.53 8.39
N THR A 125 -10.43 0.19 7.92
CA THR A 125 -11.22 1.11 7.08
C THR A 125 -11.59 2.38 7.81
N ILE A 126 -11.67 2.37 9.15
CA ILE A 126 -12.00 3.56 9.94
C ILE A 126 -10.91 4.63 9.80
N PHE A 127 -9.66 4.24 9.51
CA PHE A 127 -8.57 5.19 9.33
C PHE A 127 -8.71 6.01 8.05
N MET A 128 -8.52 7.32 8.18
CA MET A 128 -8.63 8.29 7.09
C MET A 128 -9.99 8.25 6.37
N ASN A 129 -11.06 7.86 7.05
CA ASN A 129 -12.40 7.68 6.49
C ASN A 129 -12.37 6.76 5.26
N GLY A 130 -11.83 5.54 5.39
CA GLY A 130 -11.84 4.53 4.32
C GLY A 130 -10.74 4.70 3.27
N ARG A 131 -10.18 5.90 3.10
CA ARG A 131 -9.18 6.19 2.05
C ARG A 131 -7.92 5.33 2.15
N ILE A 132 -7.53 4.93 3.36
CA ILE A 132 -6.35 4.08 3.55
C ILE A 132 -6.51 2.71 2.88
N ALA A 133 -7.75 2.24 2.65
CA ALA A 133 -8.02 0.96 1.98
C ALA A 133 -7.43 0.91 0.57
N PHE A 134 -7.37 2.05 -0.15
CA PHE A 134 -6.72 2.15 -1.44
C PHE A 134 -5.21 1.89 -1.33
N ALA A 135 -4.54 2.53 -0.37
CA ALA A 135 -3.11 2.31 -0.16
C ALA A 135 -2.79 0.89 0.32
N ILE A 136 -3.59 0.35 1.25
CA ILE A 136 -3.45 -1.03 1.73
C ILE A 136 -3.62 -2.02 0.57
N TYR A 137 -4.60 -1.78 -0.31
CA TYR A 137 -4.79 -2.57 -1.51
C TYR A 137 -3.62 -2.47 -2.48
N GLY A 138 -3.17 -1.25 -2.81
CA GLY A 138 -1.99 -1.03 -3.66
C GLY A 138 -0.74 -1.73 -3.13
N ASN A 139 -0.47 -1.63 -1.82
CA ASN A 139 0.63 -2.33 -1.18
C ASN A 139 0.45 -3.86 -1.23
N SER A 140 -0.76 -4.38 -1.04
CA SER A 140 -1.03 -5.82 -1.18
C SER A 140 -0.82 -6.33 -2.62
N LEU A 141 -1.11 -5.48 -3.62
CA LEU A 141 -0.83 -5.76 -5.02
C LEU A 141 0.68 -5.81 -5.25
N LEU A 142 1.47 -4.86 -4.72
CA LEU A 142 2.94 -4.91 -4.79
C LEU A 142 3.49 -6.23 -4.23
N LEU A 143 3.02 -6.66 -3.06
CA LEU A 143 3.42 -7.94 -2.49
C LEU A 143 3.11 -9.11 -3.43
N LYS A 144 1.91 -9.14 -4.00
CA LYS A 144 1.49 -10.20 -4.93
C LYS A 144 2.31 -10.19 -6.23
N ILE A 145 2.61 -9.00 -6.76
CA ILE A 145 3.42 -8.82 -7.97
C ILE A 145 4.82 -9.36 -7.73
N PHE A 146 5.48 -8.97 -6.63
CA PHE A 146 6.82 -9.44 -6.29
C PHE A 146 6.85 -10.94 -6.00
N TYR A 147 5.84 -11.43 -5.26
CA TYR A 147 5.71 -12.86 -5.00
C TYR A 147 5.62 -13.66 -6.31
N ARG A 148 4.74 -13.25 -7.23
CA ARG A 148 4.59 -13.93 -8.53
C ARG A 148 5.82 -13.79 -9.42
N ARG A 149 6.45 -12.62 -9.47
CA ARG A 149 7.62 -12.36 -10.31
C ARG A 149 8.82 -13.19 -9.85
N TYR A 150 9.04 -13.32 -8.55
CA TYR A 150 10.24 -13.94 -8.00
C TYR A 150 10.09 -15.43 -7.68
N PHE A 151 8.91 -15.90 -7.24
CA PHE A 151 8.72 -17.30 -6.88
C PHE A 151 8.00 -18.13 -7.96
N ILE A 152 7.12 -17.53 -8.75
CA ILE A 152 6.32 -18.26 -9.75
C ILE A 152 6.83 -18.00 -11.18
N LEU A 153 7.62 -16.94 -11.39
CA LEU A 153 8.23 -16.52 -12.68
C LEU A 153 7.23 -16.35 -13.84
N ASN A 154 5.94 -16.20 -13.55
CA ASN A 154 4.85 -16.34 -14.53
C ASN A 154 4.21 -15.00 -14.93
N ILE A 155 4.99 -13.92 -15.02
CA ILE A 155 4.50 -12.61 -15.43
C ILE A 155 5.37 -12.06 -16.56
N ARG A 156 4.74 -11.81 -17.72
CA ARG A 156 5.33 -11.07 -18.85
C ARG A 156 5.73 -9.67 -18.40
N TYR A 157 6.85 -9.17 -18.91
CA TYR A 157 7.47 -7.92 -18.43
C TYR A 157 6.53 -6.70 -18.50
N ILE A 158 5.83 -6.49 -19.62
CA ILE A 158 4.85 -5.40 -19.77
C ILE A 158 3.74 -5.50 -18.71
N LYS A 159 3.21 -6.70 -18.49
CA LYS A 159 2.18 -6.94 -17.46
C LYS A 159 2.72 -6.69 -16.05
N PHE A 160 3.99 -6.96 -15.80
CA PHE A 160 4.65 -6.63 -14.54
C PHE A 160 4.69 -5.11 -14.31
N ILE A 161 5.15 -4.34 -15.32
CA ILE A 161 5.20 -2.87 -15.25
C ILE A 161 3.80 -2.26 -15.08
N LEU A 162 2.82 -2.70 -15.87
CA LEU A 162 1.43 -2.20 -15.75
C LEU A 162 0.83 -2.48 -14.37
N ASN A 163 1.02 -3.69 -13.84
CA ASN A 163 0.54 -4.01 -12.50
C ASN A 163 1.23 -3.17 -11.42
N LEU A 164 2.52 -2.86 -11.60
CA LEU A 164 3.29 -2.03 -10.67
C LEU A 164 2.79 -0.58 -10.71
N LEU A 165 2.51 -0.03 -11.90
CA LEU A 165 1.90 1.30 -12.07
C LEU A 165 0.52 1.37 -11.42
N ILE A 166 -0.32 0.36 -11.62
CA ILE A 166 -1.65 0.28 -10.96
C ILE A 166 -1.48 0.26 -9.45
N ALA A 167 -0.56 -0.56 -8.94
CA ALA A 167 -0.31 -0.65 -7.50
C ALA A 167 0.17 0.69 -6.93
N LEU A 168 1.10 1.39 -7.60
CA LEU A 168 1.54 2.74 -7.24
C LEU A 168 0.39 3.74 -7.26
N PHE A 169 -0.45 3.73 -8.30
CA PHE A 169 -1.60 4.62 -8.43
C PHE A 169 -2.54 4.51 -7.22
N PHE A 170 -2.88 3.30 -6.78
CA PHE A 170 -3.71 3.08 -5.59
C PHE A 170 -3.07 3.61 -4.29
N THR A 171 -1.75 3.74 -4.23
CA THR A 171 -1.04 4.29 -3.05
C THR A 171 -1.00 5.82 -3.00
N THR A 172 -1.52 6.52 -4.01
CA THR A 172 -1.48 8.00 -4.13
C THR A 172 -2.48 8.75 -3.25
N VAL A 173 -3.28 8.03 -2.46
CA VAL A 173 -4.20 8.63 -1.48
C VAL A 173 -3.48 9.50 -0.43
N SER A 174 -2.17 9.28 -0.19
CA SER A 174 -1.32 10.14 0.63
C SER A 174 0.10 10.15 0.08
N THR A 175 0.82 11.26 0.25
CA THR A 175 2.24 11.36 -0.11
C THR A 175 3.05 10.29 0.62
N GLY A 176 2.79 10.13 1.93
CA GLY A 176 3.46 9.12 2.75
C GLY A 176 3.25 7.69 2.26
N THR A 177 2.03 7.33 1.84
CA THR A 177 1.74 5.98 1.34
C THR A 177 2.36 5.70 -0.02
N SER A 178 2.44 6.69 -0.90
CA SER A 178 3.21 6.59 -2.16
C SER A 178 4.69 6.38 -1.91
N ILE A 179 5.28 7.13 -0.99
CA ILE A 179 6.70 6.99 -0.64
C ILE A 179 6.95 5.60 -0.04
N VAL A 180 6.01 5.05 0.75
CA VAL A 180 6.10 3.65 1.25
C VAL A 180 6.15 2.66 0.10
N ALA A 181 5.31 2.83 -0.92
CA ALA A 181 5.27 1.96 -2.08
C ALA A 181 6.58 2.02 -2.89
N ILE A 182 7.09 3.23 -3.15
CA ILE A 182 8.39 3.44 -3.84
C ILE A 182 9.53 2.84 -3.02
N GLY A 183 9.57 3.14 -1.72
CA GLY A 183 10.55 2.59 -0.79
C GLY A 183 10.51 1.06 -0.78
N THR A 184 9.32 0.46 -0.81
CA THR A 184 9.13 -0.99 -0.83
C THR A 184 9.76 -1.62 -2.07
N ILE A 185 9.59 -0.98 -3.24
CA ILE A 185 10.19 -1.42 -4.48
C ILE A 185 11.72 -1.36 -4.38
N ILE A 186 12.28 -0.23 -3.94
CA ILE A 186 13.73 -0.06 -3.79
C ILE A 186 14.31 -1.07 -2.79
N THR A 187 13.72 -1.18 -1.61
CA THR A 187 14.14 -2.11 -0.55
C THR A 187 14.05 -3.57 -1.01
N PHE A 188 13.01 -3.93 -1.78
CA PHE A 188 12.89 -5.27 -2.34
C PHE A 188 14.07 -5.61 -3.26
N TYR A 189 14.33 -4.78 -4.27
CA TYR A 189 15.43 -5.03 -5.21
C TYR A 189 16.80 -5.00 -4.54
N PHE A 190 17.00 -4.09 -3.58
CA PHE A 190 18.22 -4.05 -2.77
C PHE A 190 18.47 -5.36 -2.02
N PHE A 191 17.44 -5.92 -1.37
CA PHE A 191 17.56 -7.20 -0.67
C PHE A 191 17.84 -8.37 -1.61
N ILE A 192 17.17 -8.42 -2.77
CA ILE A 192 17.42 -9.46 -3.77
C ILE A 192 18.87 -9.38 -4.27
N PHE A 193 19.35 -8.18 -4.58
CA PHE A 193 20.73 -7.96 -5.03
C PHE A 193 21.75 -8.45 -4.00
N ILE A 194 21.57 -8.07 -2.73
CA ILE A 194 22.48 -8.50 -1.66
C ILE A 194 22.47 -10.03 -1.50
N LEU A 195 21.28 -10.64 -1.48
CA LEU A 195 21.16 -12.08 -1.28
C LEU A 195 21.78 -12.89 -2.42
N ASN A 196 21.63 -12.42 -3.67
CA ASN A 196 22.26 -13.07 -4.82
C ASN A 196 23.79 -12.98 -4.78
N LYS A 197 24.34 -11.83 -4.35
CA LYS A 197 25.80 -11.64 -4.19
C LYS A 197 26.39 -12.67 -3.22
N PHE A 198 25.69 -12.98 -2.13
CA PHE A 198 26.16 -13.95 -1.13
C PHE A 198 25.99 -15.42 -1.55
N ARG A 199 25.16 -15.72 -2.55
CA ARG A 199 24.86 -17.11 -2.95
C ARG A 199 25.55 -17.59 -4.24
N LYS A 200 26.39 -16.77 -4.88
CA LYS A 200 27.09 -17.11 -6.15
C LYS A 200 26.16 -17.58 -7.30
N ILE A 201 24.86 -17.22 -7.28
CA ILE A 201 23.93 -17.58 -8.37
C ILE A 201 24.04 -16.52 -9.47
N ARG A 202 24.86 -16.78 -10.50
CA ARG A 202 25.23 -15.79 -11.54
C ARG A 202 24.08 -15.34 -12.45
N SER A 203 23.14 -16.22 -12.82
CA SER A 203 22.13 -15.90 -13.86
C SER A 203 20.95 -15.05 -13.36
N ILE A 204 20.60 -15.12 -12.07
CA ILE A 204 19.49 -14.34 -11.49
C ILE A 204 19.83 -12.85 -11.39
N ASN A 205 21.12 -12.49 -11.37
CA ASN A 205 21.56 -11.11 -11.19
C ASN A 205 21.19 -10.17 -12.33
N TYR A 206 21.33 -10.58 -13.59
CA TYR A 206 21.07 -9.68 -14.72
C TYR A 206 19.59 -9.34 -14.89
N ARG A 207 18.68 -10.30 -14.65
CA ARG A 207 17.23 -10.05 -14.75
C ARG A 207 16.74 -9.12 -13.64
N VAL A 208 17.21 -9.33 -12.42
CA VAL A 208 16.86 -8.47 -11.27
C VAL A 208 17.43 -7.07 -11.46
N LEU A 209 18.66 -6.96 -11.94
CA LEU A 209 19.29 -5.68 -12.26
C LEU A 209 18.54 -4.95 -13.37
N PHE A 210 18.15 -5.65 -14.44
CA PHE A 210 17.34 -5.09 -15.51
C PHE A 210 15.99 -4.58 -14.99
N ASP A 211 15.26 -5.42 -14.24
CA ASP A 211 13.99 -5.03 -13.62
C ASP A 211 14.18 -3.77 -12.74
N PHE A 212 15.25 -3.71 -11.94
CA PHE A 212 15.57 -2.56 -11.09
C PHE A 212 15.88 -1.29 -11.89
N ILE A 213 16.76 -1.38 -12.89
CA ILE A 213 17.15 -0.24 -13.74
C ILE A 213 15.92 0.29 -14.47
N SER A 214 15.10 -0.57 -15.06
CA SER A 214 13.92 -0.13 -15.78
C SER A 214 12.87 0.52 -14.89
N ILE A 215 12.69 0.01 -13.67
CA ILE A 215 11.83 0.66 -12.67
C ILE A 215 12.40 2.02 -12.29
N LEU A 216 13.71 2.12 -12.09
CA LEU A 216 14.36 3.38 -11.74
C LEU A 216 14.23 4.40 -12.87
N VAL A 217 14.41 3.99 -14.13
CA VAL A 217 14.14 4.81 -15.31
C VAL A 217 12.67 5.22 -15.38
N LEU A 218 11.73 4.35 -15.03
CA LEU A 218 10.30 4.68 -15.00
C LEU A 218 9.99 5.68 -13.88
N LEU A 219 10.55 5.49 -12.68
CA LEU A 219 10.35 6.40 -11.55
C LEU A 219 10.96 7.78 -11.82
N ILE A 220 12.16 7.84 -12.40
CA ILE A 220 12.83 9.10 -12.74
C ILE A 220 12.20 9.74 -13.98
N GLY A 221 11.85 8.96 -14.99
CA GLY A 221 11.32 9.47 -16.25
C GLY A 221 9.88 9.97 -16.15
N ILE A 222 9.01 9.21 -15.47
CA ILE A 222 7.57 9.51 -15.39
C ILE A 222 7.22 10.23 -14.08
N PHE A 223 7.79 9.79 -12.95
CA PHE A 223 7.37 10.26 -11.63
C PHE A 223 8.25 11.37 -11.05
N ARG A 224 9.33 11.81 -11.72
CA ARG A 224 10.23 12.84 -11.17
C ARG A 224 9.51 14.10 -10.72
N ASN A 225 8.68 14.70 -11.58
CA ASN A 225 7.97 15.93 -11.25
C ASN A 225 7.04 15.73 -10.06
N ILE A 226 6.40 14.56 -9.98
CA ILE A 226 5.48 14.20 -8.89
C ILE A 226 6.24 14.02 -7.58
N ILE A 227 7.39 13.37 -7.61
CA ILE A 227 8.25 13.18 -6.44
C ILE A 227 8.77 14.53 -5.93
N ILE A 228 9.28 15.39 -6.82
CA ILE A 228 9.77 16.72 -6.47
C ILE A 228 8.65 17.54 -5.84
N MET A 229 7.49 17.63 -6.51
CA MET A 229 6.30 18.30 -6.00
C MET A 229 5.88 17.79 -4.61
N TYR A 230 5.95 16.48 -4.36
CA TYR A 230 5.64 15.92 -3.05
C TYR A 230 6.65 16.34 -1.98
N ILE A 231 7.94 16.35 -2.31
CA ILE A 231 8.98 16.80 -1.38
C ILE A 231 8.76 18.28 -1.06
N ASP A 232 8.63 19.13 -2.08
CA ASP A 232 8.50 20.57 -1.95
C ASP A 232 7.24 20.92 -1.13
N LYS A 233 6.09 20.33 -1.46
CA LYS A 233 4.87 20.57 -0.68
C LYS A 233 4.99 20.16 0.79
N ASN A 234 5.64 19.03 1.07
CA ASN A 234 5.84 18.63 2.48
C ASN A 234 6.81 19.61 3.18
N LEU A 235 7.86 20.06 2.50
CA LEU A 235 8.78 21.04 3.06
C LEU A 235 8.10 22.39 3.28
N ASP A 236 7.27 22.86 2.35
CA ASP A 236 6.52 24.11 2.49
C ASP A 236 5.48 24.02 3.61
N TYR A 237 4.75 22.90 3.69
CA TYR A 237 3.70 22.72 4.69
C TYR A 237 4.26 22.54 6.12
N PHE A 238 5.35 21.80 6.26
CA PHE A 238 5.92 21.48 7.58
C PHE A 238 7.13 22.36 7.94
N GLY A 239 7.68 23.14 7.02
CA GLY A 239 8.88 23.96 7.17
C GLY A 239 10.21 23.19 7.15
N SER A 240 10.25 21.95 7.66
CA SER A 240 11.44 21.09 7.60
C SER A 240 11.11 19.61 7.86
N PHE A 241 12.03 18.71 7.49
CA PHE A 241 11.94 17.28 7.85
C PHE A 241 11.92 17.05 9.36
N SER A 242 12.59 17.89 10.15
CA SER A 242 12.58 17.80 11.62
C SER A 242 11.18 18.08 12.16
N LEU A 243 10.49 19.07 11.59
CA LEU A 243 9.13 19.41 11.97
C LEU A 243 8.10 18.37 11.49
N MET A 244 8.33 17.75 10.33
CA MET A 244 7.49 16.62 9.87
C MET A 244 7.41 15.48 10.89
N LEU A 245 8.47 15.22 11.65
CA LEU A 245 8.48 14.17 12.66
C LEU A 245 7.42 14.41 13.75
N HIS A 246 7.02 15.66 14.01
CA HIS A 246 5.98 15.98 15.00
C HIS A 246 4.60 15.45 14.60
N HIS A 247 4.37 15.22 13.32
CA HIS A 247 3.08 14.72 12.82
C HIS A 247 2.98 13.19 12.82
N GLY A 248 4.11 12.50 12.90
CA GLY A 248 4.17 11.05 12.97
C GLY A 248 4.45 10.51 14.36
N ILE A 249 4.85 9.24 14.39
CA ILE A 249 5.32 8.58 15.60
C ILE A 249 6.71 9.13 16.01
N GLY A 250 7.43 9.78 15.08
CA GLY A 250 8.71 10.44 15.33
C GLY A 250 8.68 11.49 16.44
N LYS A 251 7.50 12.07 16.75
CA LYS A 251 7.34 13.06 17.83
C LYS A 251 7.77 12.52 19.19
N TYR A 252 7.60 11.22 19.42
CA TYR A 252 7.98 10.54 20.66
C TYR A 252 9.49 10.24 20.73
N PHE A 253 10.23 10.51 19.65
CA PHE A 253 11.60 10.04 19.45
C PHE A 253 12.61 11.16 19.17
N ARG A 254 12.20 12.43 19.26
CA ARG A 254 12.99 13.59 18.81
C ARG A 254 14.39 13.68 19.45
N GLY A 255 14.52 13.41 20.74
CA GLY A 255 15.81 13.38 21.44
C GLY A 255 16.62 12.10 21.24
N TRP A 256 16.00 11.07 20.68
CA TRP A 256 16.55 9.72 20.57
C TRP A 256 16.90 9.34 19.13
N MET A 257 16.63 10.20 18.13
CA MET A 257 16.83 9.87 16.71
C MET A 257 18.27 9.46 16.37
N ILE A 258 19.26 10.08 17.02
CA ILE A 258 20.68 9.71 16.88
C ILE A 258 20.93 8.26 17.32
N PHE A 259 20.16 7.72 18.27
CA PHE A 259 20.26 6.34 18.72
C PHE A 259 19.36 5.39 17.92
N ILE A 260 18.22 5.89 17.44
CA ILE A 260 17.24 5.11 16.68
C ILE A 260 17.78 4.76 15.30
N LEU A 261 18.45 5.67 14.61
CA LEU A 261 18.95 5.39 13.26
C LEU A 261 19.99 4.24 13.26
N PRO A 262 21.02 4.23 14.14
CA PRO A 262 21.92 3.10 14.29
C PRO A 262 21.22 1.82 14.75
N LEU A 263 20.27 1.93 15.69
CA LEU A 263 19.49 0.77 16.16
C LEU A 263 18.67 0.15 15.02
N LEU A 264 18.06 0.97 14.17
CA LEU A 264 17.26 0.54 13.03
C LEU A 264 18.16 -0.13 11.97
N ILE A 265 19.35 0.44 11.70
CA ILE A 265 20.37 -0.19 10.86
C ILE A 265 20.82 -1.54 11.44
N PHE A 266 21.08 -1.59 12.75
CA PHE A 266 21.47 -2.82 13.44
C PHE A 266 20.37 -3.90 13.40
N MET A 267 19.12 -3.50 13.63
CA MET A 267 17.96 -4.37 13.47
C MET A 267 17.85 -4.86 12.03
N LEU A 268 18.03 -4.00 11.02
CA LEU A 268 18.05 -4.41 9.62
C LEU A 268 19.15 -5.43 9.31
N ILE A 269 20.34 -5.28 9.90
CA ILE A 269 21.44 -6.25 9.75
C ILE A 269 21.06 -7.61 10.35
N ILE A 270 20.53 -7.64 11.59
CA ILE A 270 20.06 -8.89 12.23
C ILE A 270 18.97 -9.53 11.38
N LEU A 271 18.00 -8.72 10.96
CA LEU A 271 16.88 -9.14 10.14
C LEU A 271 17.40 -9.71 8.81
N MET A 272 18.40 -9.09 8.17
CA MET A 272 19.08 -9.61 6.99
C MET A 272 19.74 -10.97 7.23
N GLN A 273 20.34 -11.20 8.40
CA GLN A 273 20.87 -12.53 8.74
C GLN A 273 19.77 -13.59 8.92
N ILE A 274 18.60 -13.19 9.43
CA ILE A 274 17.43 -14.07 9.53
C ILE A 274 16.86 -14.35 8.12
N ILE A 275 16.74 -13.33 7.27
CA ILE A 275 16.26 -13.41 5.88
C ILE A 275 17.16 -14.33 5.04
N ARG A 276 18.48 -14.34 5.26
CA ARG A 276 19.41 -15.24 4.55
C ARG A 276 18.99 -16.70 4.60
N LYS A 277 18.25 -17.11 5.64
CA LYS A 277 17.74 -18.48 5.79
C LYS A 277 16.42 -18.72 5.06
N ILE A 278 15.64 -17.68 4.69
CA ILE A 278 14.25 -17.82 4.23
C ILE A 278 13.88 -16.76 3.17
N ASN A 279 14.00 -17.11 1.89
CA ASN A 279 13.79 -16.17 0.77
C ASN A 279 12.36 -15.59 0.72
N ILE A 280 11.36 -16.37 1.14
CA ILE A 280 9.94 -15.99 1.04
C ILE A 280 9.62 -14.77 1.90
N ILE A 281 10.42 -14.49 2.94
CA ILE A 281 10.19 -13.35 3.84
C ILE A 281 10.60 -12.00 3.19
N ILE A 282 11.45 -11.99 2.17
CA ILE A 282 11.98 -10.74 1.57
C ILE A 282 10.85 -9.81 1.09
N VAL A 283 9.85 -10.39 0.42
CA VAL A 283 8.74 -9.66 -0.20
C VAL A 283 7.89 -8.90 0.85
N PRO A 284 7.32 -9.56 1.88
CA PRO A 284 6.53 -8.85 2.89
C PRO A 284 7.37 -7.98 3.82
N LEU A 285 8.65 -8.28 3.96
CA LEU A 285 9.54 -7.53 4.84
C LEU A 285 9.99 -6.21 4.22
N SER A 286 10.22 -6.15 2.90
CA SER A 286 10.55 -4.88 2.24
C SER A 286 9.45 -3.85 2.52
N LEU A 287 8.18 -4.26 2.41
CA LEU A 287 7.04 -3.40 2.74
C LEU A 287 7.00 -3.01 4.21
N THR A 288 7.24 -3.97 5.11
CA THR A 288 7.21 -3.71 6.57
C THR A 288 8.30 -2.69 6.97
N ILE A 289 9.50 -2.81 6.39
CA ILE A 289 10.62 -1.90 6.67
C ILE A 289 10.35 -0.52 6.09
N SER A 290 9.91 -0.44 4.83
CA SER A 290 9.60 0.87 4.22
C SER A 290 8.49 1.58 4.99
N ALA A 291 7.43 0.86 5.37
CA ALA A 291 6.36 1.41 6.20
C ALA A 291 6.82 1.81 7.61
N GLY A 292 7.73 1.04 8.22
CA GLY A 292 8.31 1.39 9.52
C GLY A 292 9.16 2.65 9.45
N PHE A 293 10.04 2.77 8.45
CA PHE A 293 10.93 3.91 8.29
C PHE A 293 10.17 5.19 7.93
N ILE A 294 9.26 5.12 6.96
CA ILE A 294 8.48 6.29 6.52
C ILE A 294 7.34 6.59 7.51
N GLY A 295 6.87 5.57 8.23
CA GLY A 295 5.89 5.69 9.31
C GLY A 295 6.31 6.60 10.46
N ILE A 296 7.62 6.84 10.62
CA ILE A 296 8.14 7.83 11.57
C ILE A 296 7.56 9.22 11.27
N PHE A 297 7.32 9.55 10.00
CA PHE A 297 6.77 10.84 9.56
C PHE A 297 5.24 10.87 9.49
N GLY A 298 4.55 9.73 9.62
CA GLY A 298 3.09 9.70 9.55
C GLY A 298 2.47 8.34 9.82
N ILE A 299 1.41 8.32 10.63
CA ILE A 299 0.68 7.10 11.00
C ILE A 299 0.07 6.41 9.78
N SER A 300 -0.42 7.18 8.80
CA SER A 300 -1.00 6.64 7.56
C SER A 300 0.02 5.82 6.77
N SER A 301 1.29 6.26 6.72
CA SER A 301 2.38 5.51 6.10
C SER A 301 2.61 4.17 6.81
N LEU A 302 2.63 4.17 8.15
CA LEU A 302 2.79 2.94 8.93
C LEU A 302 1.63 1.95 8.70
N VAL A 303 0.39 2.44 8.80
CA VAL A 303 -0.81 1.61 8.63
C VAL A 303 -0.90 1.05 7.21
N SER A 304 -0.45 1.79 6.19
CA SER A 304 -0.44 1.29 4.81
C SER A 304 0.41 0.02 4.61
N GLY A 305 1.43 -0.19 5.46
CA GLY A 305 2.30 -1.37 5.44
C GLY A 305 1.75 -2.60 6.15
N ILE A 306 0.54 -2.53 6.72
CA ILE A 306 -0.03 -3.61 7.54
C ILE A 306 -0.13 -4.95 6.81
N SER A 307 -0.37 -4.94 5.49
CA SER A 307 -0.41 -6.16 4.68
C SER A 307 0.94 -6.88 4.67
N GLY A 308 2.04 -6.12 4.65
CA GLY A 308 3.41 -6.63 4.80
C GLY A 308 3.64 -7.20 6.19
N PHE A 309 3.18 -6.51 7.24
CA PHE A 309 3.31 -6.97 8.62
C PHE A 309 2.53 -8.27 8.88
N ILE A 310 1.30 -8.38 8.38
CA ILE A 310 0.47 -9.58 8.50
C ILE A 310 1.18 -10.77 7.84
N VAL A 311 1.58 -10.63 6.57
CA VAL A 311 2.24 -11.72 5.84
C VAL A 311 3.59 -12.10 6.48
N SER A 312 4.38 -11.12 6.94
CA SER A 312 5.65 -11.36 7.63
C SER A 312 5.44 -12.17 8.91
N THR A 313 4.48 -11.75 9.74
CA THR A 313 4.16 -12.43 11.02
C THR A 313 3.71 -13.87 10.78
N LEU A 314 2.83 -14.09 9.82
CA LEU A 314 2.33 -15.43 9.48
C LEU A 314 3.44 -16.37 9.02
N LEU A 315 4.37 -15.86 8.19
CA LEU A 315 5.55 -16.63 7.77
C LEU A 315 6.40 -17.02 8.98
N ILE A 316 6.75 -16.05 9.84
CA ILE A 316 7.60 -16.27 11.02
C ILE A 316 6.98 -17.31 11.97
N LEU A 317 5.68 -17.20 12.24
CA LEU A 317 4.98 -18.13 13.13
C LEU A 317 4.95 -19.56 12.57
N ASN A 318 4.78 -19.73 11.26
CA ASN A 318 4.70 -21.06 10.67
C ASN A 318 6.08 -21.72 10.46
N ILE A 319 7.16 -20.94 10.26
CA ILE A 319 8.53 -21.49 10.26
C ILE A 319 8.83 -22.22 11.56
N LYS A 320 8.32 -21.70 12.70
CA LYS A 320 8.41 -22.37 14.00
C LYS A 320 7.58 -23.65 14.05
N TYR A 321 6.41 -23.68 13.40
CA TYR A 321 5.53 -24.84 13.35
C TYR A 321 6.11 -25.97 12.48
N VAL A 322 6.63 -25.63 11.30
CA VAL A 322 7.29 -26.58 10.38
C VAL A 322 8.52 -27.19 11.06
N LYS A 323 9.44 -26.39 11.63
CA LYS A 323 10.61 -26.96 12.33
C LYS A 323 10.24 -27.90 13.48
N LYS A 324 9.17 -27.62 14.23
CA LYS A 324 8.76 -28.43 15.39
C LYS A 324 8.18 -29.81 15.00
N ASN A 325 7.62 -29.94 13.80
CA ASN A 325 7.07 -31.20 13.31
C ASN A 325 8.05 -32.07 12.52
N TYR A 326 9.26 -31.55 12.22
CA TYR A 326 10.33 -32.31 11.56
C TYR A 326 11.50 -32.67 12.50
N THR A 327 11.42 -32.31 13.78
CA THR A 327 12.39 -32.69 14.83
C THR A 327 11.78 -33.63 15.88
N LYS A 328 10.66 -34.26 15.56
CA LYS A 328 10.15 -35.46 16.23
C LYS A 328 10.18 -36.58 15.20
#